data_AF-A0A7L3TQF7-F1
#
_entry.id   AF-A0A7L3TQF7-F1
#
_cell.length_a   1.000
_cell.length_b   1.000
_cell.length_c   1.000
_cell.angle_alpha   90.00
_cell.angle_beta   90.00
_cell.angle_gamma   90.00
#
_symmetry.space_group_name_H-M   'P 1'
#
loop_
_entity.id
_entity.type
_entity.pdbx_description
1 polymer ?
#
loop_
_entity_poly.entity_id
_entity_poly.type
_entity_poly.pdbx_seq_one_letter_code
_entity_poly.pdbx_strand_id
1 'polypeptide(L)'
;DQVFHIVPETFQQVQHLQHLCSTLLLDLWKPQLPEDIRTGEDLHISIPAPLVQEMKDSLDHHMISYKVLIPDLQKLVDESMPKERRSPRQVPEGYLYTQYHPMEEIYQWMTQIQKNNSELVTQHYLGKTTENQEMYYLQISQPSDKTKKIIWMDCGIHAREWISPAFCQWFVKEILQNYKSDPKISRFLQNLDFYVLPVLNIDGYIYSWEKDRLWRKNRSPHINGTCYGTDLNRNFNSSWGSVGVSYNCSSEIFCGSGPESEPETRAVAQFIERKKNDILCYLTIHSYGQYILTPYGSTTKPPSNSEELMHVAEKAAAALMGKYGTSYKVGSTSLILYSNSGSSRDWAHMIGIPFSYTFELRDNGTHGFVLPVDQIQPTCEETM
;
A
#
# COMPACT_ATOMS: atom_id res chain seq x y z
N ASP A 1 2.91 -12.25 20.00
CA ASP A 1 4.00 -12.25 19.01
C ASP A 1 4.90 -11.05 19.20
N GLN A 2 6.15 -11.12 18.76
CA GLN A 2 7.10 -10.00 18.77
C GLN A 2 7.59 -9.70 17.35
N VAL A 3 7.84 -8.42 17.04
CA VAL A 3 8.47 -8.04 15.77
C VAL A 3 9.90 -7.63 16.01
N PHE A 4 10.84 -8.31 15.34
CA PHE A 4 12.28 -8.03 15.44
C PHE A 4 12.77 -7.25 14.22
N HIS A 5 13.73 -6.36 14.45
CA HIS A 5 14.59 -5.75 13.44
C HIS A 5 15.98 -6.34 13.54
N ILE A 6 16.48 -6.83 12.42
CA ILE A 6 17.77 -7.49 12.29
C ILE A 6 18.47 -6.88 11.07
N VAL A 7 19.77 -6.64 11.16
CA VAL A 7 20.62 -6.26 10.01
C VAL A 7 21.77 -7.26 9.94
N PRO A 8 21.71 -8.28 9.07
CA PRO A 8 22.78 -9.27 9.00
C PRO A 8 24.05 -8.65 8.40
N GLU A 9 25.18 -8.85 9.05
CA GLU A 9 26.46 -8.23 8.70
C GLU A 9 27.35 -9.14 7.85
N THR A 10 27.08 -10.45 7.86
CA THR A 10 27.88 -11.44 7.13
C THR A 10 27.03 -12.36 6.28
N PHE A 11 27.65 -12.99 5.28
CA PHE A 11 26.99 -13.99 4.43
C PHE A 11 26.50 -15.19 5.24
N GLN A 12 27.24 -15.64 6.26
CA GLN A 12 26.85 -16.75 7.12
C GLN A 12 25.58 -16.43 7.91
N GLN A 13 25.45 -15.20 8.42
CA GLN A 13 24.23 -14.77 9.11
C GLN A 13 23.02 -14.73 8.18
N VAL A 14 23.22 -14.26 6.94
CA VAL A 14 22.16 -14.30 5.90
C VAL A 14 21.71 -15.74 5.67
N GLN A 15 22.63 -16.67 5.42
CA GLN A 15 22.28 -18.08 5.18
C GLN A 15 21.53 -18.69 6.37
N HIS A 16 21.93 -18.37 7.59
CA HIS A 16 21.26 -18.84 8.80
C HIS A 16 19.82 -18.30 8.90
N LEU A 17 19.64 -16.99 8.75
CA LEU A 17 18.32 -16.35 8.79
C LEU A 17 17.40 -16.87 7.67
N GLN A 18 17.93 -17.06 6.47
CA GLN A 18 17.21 -17.66 5.34
C GLN A 18 16.69 -19.06 5.68
N HIS A 19 17.55 -19.90 6.23
CA HIS A 19 17.20 -21.25 6.64
C HIS A 19 16.16 -21.26 7.76
N LEU A 20 16.36 -20.42 8.77
CA LEU A 20 15.49 -20.32 9.95
C LEU A 20 14.08 -19.86 9.56
N CYS A 21 13.99 -18.76 8.80
CA CYS A 21 12.72 -18.22 8.31
C CYS A 21 11.96 -19.23 7.43
N SER A 22 12.67 -19.96 6.56
CA SER A 22 12.05 -20.96 5.69
C SER A 22 11.56 -22.19 6.46
N THR A 23 12.29 -22.62 7.49
CA THR A 23 11.98 -23.82 8.26
C THR A 23 10.83 -23.59 9.24
N LEU A 24 10.81 -22.41 9.88
CA LEU A 24 9.79 -22.03 10.86
C LEU A 24 8.57 -21.34 10.24
N LEU A 25 8.58 -21.09 8.92
CA LEU A 25 7.51 -20.41 8.18
C LEU A 25 7.13 -19.06 8.83
N LEU A 26 8.14 -18.25 9.15
CA LEU A 26 7.96 -16.97 9.84
C LEU A 26 7.32 -15.93 8.90
N ASP A 27 6.50 -15.03 9.47
CA ASP A 27 5.91 -13.91 8.73
C ASP A 27 6.94 -12.78 8.61
N LEU A 28 7.48 -12.61 7.40
CA LEU A 28 8.44 -11.55 7.12
C LEU A 28 7.71 -10.29 6.65
N TRP A 29 7.94 -9.18 7.35
CA TRP A 29 7.38 -7.89 6.98
C TRP A 29 8.27 -7.16 5.97
N LYS A 30 9.58 -7.38 6.01
CA LYS A 30 10.59 -6.81 5.09
C LYS A 30 11.89 -7.63 5.17
N PRO A 31 12.48 -8.12 4.06
CA PRO A 31 11.84 -8.34 2.75
C PRO A 31 10.68 -9.36 2.87
N GLN A 32 9.98 -9.69 1.79
CA GLN A 32 8.82 -10.61 1.86
C GLN A 32 9.16 -12.09 1.68
N LEU A 33 10.39 -12.40 1.28
CA LEU A 33 10.87 -13.77 1.07
C LEU A 33 12.18 -13.99 1.83
N PRO A 34 12.40 -15.18 2.42
CA PRO A 34 13.68 -15.52 3.00
C PRO A 34 14.84 -15.34 2.01
N GLU A 35 14.72 -15.85 0.78
CA GLU A 35 15.76 -15.75 -0.25
C GLU A 35 16.15 -14.32 -0.64
N ASP A 36 15.35 -13.31 -0.27
CA ASP A 36 15.63 -11.90 -0.48
C ASP A 36 16.39 -11.23 0.68
N ILE A 37 16.69 -11.96 1.76
CA ILE A 37 17.55 -11.43 2.83
C ILE A 37 18.96 -11.17 2.27
N ARG A 38 19.50 -9.99 2.54
CA ARG A 38 20.82 -9.52 2.07
C ARG A 38 21.62 -8.92 3.22
N THR A 39 22.95 -8.97 3.09
CA THR A 39 23.87 -8.32 4.03
C THR A 39 23.68 -6.81 4.05
N GLY A 40 23.58 -6.23 5.24
CA GLY A 40 23.47 -4.78 5.46
C GLY A 40 22.07 -4.21 5.19
N GLU A 41 21.07 -5.04 4.91
CA GLU A 41 19.68 -4.60 4.67
C GLU A 41 18.79 -4.93 5.88
N ASP A 42 17.74 -4.14 6.08
CA ASP A 42 16.81 -4.36 7.20
C ASP A 42 15.95 -5.60 6.98
N LEU A 43 15.93 -6.46 7.99
CA LEU A 43 15.02 -7.59 8.13
C LEU A 43 14.04 -7.31 9.27
N HIS A 44 12.75 -7.22 8.96
CA HIS A 44 11.64 -7.14 9.93
C HIS A 44 10.84 -8.43 9.90
N ILE A 45 10.71 -9.10 11.05
CA ILE A 45 10.12 -10.44 11.14
C ILE A 45 9.16 -10.48 12.33
N SER A 46 7.95 -10.96 12.12
CA SER A 46 6.99 -11.28 13.19
C SER A 46 7.24 -12.71 13.66
N ILE A 47 7.46 -12.86 14.96
CA ILE A 47 7.81 -14.12 15.61
C ILE A 47 6.65 -14.54 16.51
N PRO A 48 6.05 -15.72 16.25
CA PRO A 48 5.04 -16.30 17.13
C PRO A 48 5.54 -16.40 18.57
N ALA A 49 4.70 -16.05 19.55
CA ALA A 49 5.08 -16.04 20.97
C ALA A 49 5.80 -17.32 21.45
N PRO A 50 5.39 -18.54 21.05
CA PRO A 50 6.09 -19.78 21.44
C PRO A 50 7.52 -19.90 20.91
N LEU A 51 7.86 -19.23 19.80
CA LEU A 51 9.16 -19.32 19.12
C LEU A 51 10.12 -18.20 19.54
N VAL A 52 9.67 -17.21 20.32
CA VAL A 52 10.47 -16.02 20.65
C VAL A 52 11.77 -16.39 21.36
N GLN A 53 11.73 -17.28 22.36
CA GLN A 53 12.95 -17.63 23.10
C GLN A 53 13.92 -18.42 22.24
N GLU A 54 13.43 -19.40 21.48
CA GLU A 54 14.23 -20.18 20.53
C GLU A 54 14.89 -19.27 19.47
N MET A 55 14.17 -18.29 18.97
CA MET A 55 14.70 -17.30 18.03
C MET A 55 15.83 -16.49 18.68
N LYS A 56 15.66 -15.99 19.90
CA LYS A 56 16.69 -15.21 20.61
C LYS A 56 17.95 -16.04 20.84
N ASP A 57 17.79 -17.27 21.34
CA ASP A 57 18.92 -18.17 21.59
C ASP A 57 19.68 -18.50 20.29
N SER A 58 18.95 -18.70 19.18
CA SER A 58 19.51 -18.93 17.85
C SER A 58 20.29 -17.71 17.32
N LEU A 59 19.75 -16.51 17.49
CA LEU A 59 20.42 -15.26 17.09
C LEU A 59 21.69 -15.02 17.93
N ASP A 60 21.62 -15.20 19.25
CA ASP A 60 22.74 -15.03 20.16
C ASP A 60 23.87 -16.04 19.84
N HIS A 61 23.53 -17.30 19.57
CA HIS A 61 24.50 -18.33 19.19
C HIS A 61 25.28 -17.98 17.91
N HIS A 62 24.63 -17.32 16.95
CA HIS A 62 25.23 -16.91 15.68
C HIS A 62 25.78 -15.48 15.70
N MET A 63 25.82 -14.85 16.89
CA MET A 63 26.26 -13.45 17.07
C MET A 63 25.50 -12.48 16.17
N ILE A 64 24.20 -12.69 15.99
CA ILE A 64 23.32 -11.83 15.20
C ILE A 64 22.64 -10.84 16.14
N SER A 65 23.03 -9.57 16.04
CA SER A 65 22.38 -8.49 16.77
C SER A 65 20.94 -8.29 16.29
N TYR A 66 20.02 -8.03 17.22
CA TYR A 66 18.63 -7.71 16.91
C TYR A 66 18.08 -6.65 17.86
N LYS A 67 17.04 -5.95 17.39
CA LYS A 67 16.22 -5.03 18.18
C LYS A 67 14.78 -5.53 18.19
N VAL A 68 14.16 -5.59 19.36
CA VAL A 68 12.70 -5.80 19.44
C VAL A 68 12.01 -4.49 19.08
N LEU A 69 11.37 -4.43 17.91
CA LEU A 69 10.58 -3.28 17.47
C LEU A 69 9.25 -3.23 18.21
N ILE A 70 8.53 -4.35 18.20
CA ILE A 70 7.20 -4.47 18.81
C ILE A 70 7.26 -5.61 19.83
N PRO A 71 7.25 -5.31 21.14
CA PRO A 71 7.37 -6.32 22.19
C PRO A 71 6.08 -7.12 22.41
N ASP A 72 4.93 -6.55 22.04
CA ASP A 72 3.62 -7.20 22.12
C ASP A 72 2.74 -6.74 20.96
N LEU A 73 2.77 -7.51 19.88
CA LEU A 73 1.99 -7.23 18.67
C LEU A 73 0.48 -7.35 18.93
N GLN A 74 0.06 -8.27 19.79
CA GLN A 74 -1.35 -8.47 20.09
C GLN A 74 -1.91 -7.25 20.81
N LYS A 75 -1.19 -6.73 21.81
CA LYS A 75 -1.57 -5.51 22.50
C LYS A 75 -1.69 -4.33 21.53
N LEU A 76 -0.73 -4.17 20.60
CA LEU A 76 -0.76 -3.07 19.63
C LEU A 76 -1.98 -3.19 18.69
N VAL A 77 -2.30 -4.41 18.25
CA VAL A 77 -3.52 -4.70 17.48
C VAL A 77 -4.77 -4.37 18.30
N ASP A 78 -4.88 -4.86 19.53
CA ASP A 78 -6.03 -4.65 20.41
C ASP A 78 -6.27 -3.16 20.71
N GLU A 79 -5.20 -2.38 20.85
CA GLU A 79 -5.26 -0.93 21.07
C GLU A 79 -5.62 -0.16 19.79
N SER A 80 -5.29 -0.69 18.61
CA SER A 80 -5.61 -0.08 17.31
C SER A 80 -7.07 -0.28 16.88
N MET A 81 -7.72 -1.32 17.38
CA MET A 81 -9.11 -1.63 17.07
C MET A 81 -10.07 -0.74 17.89
N PRO A 82 -11.18 -0.26 17.33
CA PRO A 82 -12.16 0.50 18.10
C PRO A 82 -12.70 -0.34 19.26
N LYS A 83 -12.58 0.17 20.49
CA LYS A 83 -13.05 -0.51 21.72
C LYS A 83 -14.56 -0.69 21.78
N GLU A 84 -15.31 0.14 21.06
CA GLU A 84 -16.75 0.02 20.88
C GLU A 84 -17.07 -0.07 19.40
N ARG A 85 -17.83 -1.10 19.00
CA ARG A 85 -18.48 -1.12 17.68
C ARG A 85 -19.45 0.05 17.65
N ARG A 86 -19.07 1.16 17.00
CA ARG A 86 -20.00 2.26 16.71
C ARG A 86 -21.23 1.63 16.07
N SER A 87 -22.42 1.95 16.61
CA SER A 87 -23.65 1.45 16.00
C SER A 87 -23.68 1.91 14.53
N PRO A 88 -24.06 1.07 13.56
CA PRO A 88 -24.10 1.43 12.13
C PRO A 88 -25.02 2.62 11.79
N ARG A 89 -25.75 3.15 12.78
CA ARG A 89 -26.84 4.11 12.60
C ARG A 89 -26.50 5.54 13.00
N GLN A 90 -25.33 5.79 13.58
CA GLN A 90 -24.93 7.15 13.97
C GLN A 90 -23.49 7.40 13.53
N VAL A 91 -23.36 7.91 12.31
CA VAL A 91 -22.18 8.71 11.93
C VAL A 91 -22.10 9.84 12.96
N PRO A 92 -20.95 10.04 13.64
CA PRO A 92 -20.76 11.24 14.45
C PRO A 92 -21.08 12.49 13.61
N GLU A 93 -21.62 13.55 14.20
CA GLU A 93 -21.60 14.86 13.54
C GLU A 93 -20.14 15.17 13.13
N GLY A 94 -19.84 15.07 11.83
CA GLY A 94 -18.51 15.29 11.27
C GLY A 94 -17.73 13.99 10.99
N TYR A 95 -17.39 13.78 9.72
CA TYR A 95 -16.42 12.77 9.29
C TYR A 95 -15.00 13.21 9.71
N LEU A 96 -14.28 12.37 10.46
CA LEU A 96 -13.00 12.71 11.10
C LEU A 96 -11.80 12.11 10.35
N TYR A 97 -11.19 12.87 9.43
CA TYR A 97 -10.02 12.44 8.65
C TYR A 97 -8.76 12.06 9.46
N THR A 98 -8.78 12.26 10.79
CA THR A 98 -7.72 11.84 11.73
C THR A 98 -8.06 10.53 12.45
N GLN A 99 -8.96 9.72 11.87
CA GLN A 99 -9.32 8.38 12.35
C GLN A 99 -9.30 7.40 11.18
N TYR A 100 -9.11 6.11 11.49
CA TYR A 100 -9.37 5.05 10.52
C TYR A 100 -10.86 4.74 10.47
N HIS A 101 -11.36 4.43 9.28
CA HIS A 101 -12.79 4.22 9.02
C HIS A 101 -13.05 2.84 8.41
N PRO A 102 -14.05 2.08 8.91
CA PRO A 102 -14.48 0.84 8.26
C PRO A 102 -15.11 1.15 6.91
N MET A 103 -15.16 0.16 6.02
CA MET A 103 -15.57 0.36 4.63
C MET A 103 -16.96 1.00 4.46
N GLU A 104 -17.92 0.66 5.34
CA GLU A 104 -19.27 1.25 5.30
C GLU A 104 -19.23 2.79 5.49
N GLU A 105 -18.41 3.27 6.42
CA GLU A 105 -18.21 4.71 6.64
C GLU A 105 -17.52 5.37 5.43
N ILE A 106 -16.59 4.65 4.76
CA ILE A 106 -15.94 5.12 3.53
C ILE A 106 -16.95 5.26 2.39
N TYR A 107 -17.84 4.30 2.17
CA TYR A 107 -18.89 4.41 1.13
C TYR A 107 -19.84 5.57 1.39
N GLN A 108 -20.26 5.76 2.64
CA GLN A 108 -21.09 6.89 3.04
C GLN A 108 -20.37 8.22 2.81
N TRP A 109 -19.09 8.29 3.16
CA TRP A 109 -18.23 9.44 2.89
C TRP A 109 -18.11 9.76 1.39
N MET A 110 -17.86 8.76 0.54
CA MET A 110 -17.80 8.96 -0.92
C MET A 110 -19.10 9.58 -1.46
N THR A 111 -20.24 9.04 -1.01
CA THR A 111 -21.56 9.52 -1.40
C THR A 111 -21.80 10.96 -0.92
N GLN A 112 -21.42 11.27 0.32
CA GLN A 112 -21.57 12.62 0.89
C GLN A 112 -20.65 13.64 0.20
N ILE A 113 -19.40 13.29 -0.08
CA ILE A 113 -18.44 14.16 -0.76
C ILE A 113 -18.93 14.48 -2.18
N GLN A 114 -19.40 13.47 -2.92
CA GLN A 114 -19.99 13.66 -4.24
C GLN A 114 -21.21 14.59 -4.17
N LYS A 115 -22.14 14.33 -3.24
CA LYS A 115 -23.36 15.14 -3.08
C LYS A 115 -23.07 16.60 -2.73
N ASN A 116 -22.12 16.84 -1.83
CA ASN A 116 -21.80 18.17 -1.33
C ASN A 116 -20.91 19.00 -2.27
N ASN A 117 -20.28 18.36 -3.26
CA ASN A 117 -19.34 18.99 -4.19
C ASN A 117 -19.61 18.55 -5.63
N SER A 118 -20.89 18.39 -6.00
CA SER A 118 -21.31 17.82 -7.29
C SER A 118 -20.82 18.59 -8.53
N GLU A 119 -20.37 19.83 -8.35
CA GLU A 119 -19.75 20.66 -9.38
C GLU A 119 -18.29 20.27 -9.70
N LEU A 120 -17.64 19.51 -8.82
CA LEU A 120 -16.26 19.04 -8.98
C LEU A 120 -16.12 17.53 -8.90
N VAL A 121 -16.96 16.85 -8.11
CA VAL A 121 -16.79 15.44 -7.77
C VAL A 121 -17.91 14.62 -8.40
N THR A 122 -17.49 13.58 -9.13
CA THR A 122 -18.37 12.53 -9.62
C THR A 122 -17.87 11.18 -9.12
N GLN A 123 -18.80 10.27 -8.82
CA GLN A 123 -18.50 8.91 -8.39
C GLN A 123 -18.80 7.96 -9.55
N HIS A 124 -17.85 7.07 -9.86
CA HIS A 124 -17.94 6.16 -11.00
C HIS A 124 -17.76 4.72 -10.55
N TYR A 125 -18.64 3.85 -11.02
CA TYR A 125 -18.55 2.42 -10.79
C TYR A 125 -17.40 1.82 -11.62
N LEU A 126 -16.58 1.00 -10.98
CA LEU A 126 -15.40 0.39 -11.58
C LEU A 126 -15.57 -1.12 -11.81
N GLY A 127 -16.24 -1.81 -10.90
CA GLY A 127 -16.40 -3.27 -10.92
C GLY A 127 -16.91 -3.82 -9.59
N LYS A 128 -16.84 -5.14 -9.42
CA LYS A 128 -17.11 -5.80 -8.13
C LYS A 128 -15.90 -6.60 -7.67
N THR A 129 -15.75 -6.74 -6.37
CA THR A 129 -14.80 -7.63 -5.73
C THR A 129 -15.26 -9.10 -5.75
N THR A 130 -14.43 -9.98 -5.23
CA THR A 130 -14.73 -11.42 -5.14
C THR A 130 -15.96 -11.71 -4.28
N GLU A 131 -16.15 -10.98 -3.18
CA GLU A 131 -17.32 -11.09 -2.30
C GLU A 131 -18.47 -10.16 -2.72
N ASN A 132 -18.46 -9.66 -3.96
CA ASN A 132 -19.50 -8.81 -4.59
C ASN A 132 -19.64 -7.39 -4.00
N GLN A 133 -18.60 -6.84 -3.38
CA GLN A 133 -18.57 -5.43 -2.98
C GLN A 133 -18.37 -4.53 -4.21
N GLU A 134 -19.04 -3.39 -4.25
CA GLU A 134 -19.01 -2.49 -5.41
C GLU A 134 -17.81 -1.53 -5.33
N MET A 135 -16.93 -1.60 -6.31
CA MET A 135 -15.76 -0.74 -6.39
C MET A 135 -16.13 0.58 -7.06
N TYR A 136 -15.80 1.70 -6.41
CA TYR A 136 -16.02 3.04 -6.93
C TYR A 136 -14.74 3.87 -6.85
N TYR A 137 -14.53 4.74 -7.83
CA TYR A 137 -13.54 5.80 -7.74
C TYR A 137 -14.22 7.17 -7.79
N LEU A 138 -13.58 8.16 -7.18
CA LEU A 138 -13.96 9.56 -7.24
C LEU A 138 -13.16 10.25 -8.34
N GLN A 139 -13.85 10.85 -9.31
CA GLN A 139 -13.26 11.80 -10.24
C GLN A 139 -13.42 13.19 -9.65
N ILE A 140 -12.30 13.87 -9.39
CA ILE A 140 -12.24 15.29 -9.04
C ILE A 140 -11.78 16.05 -10.28
N SER A 141 -12.67 16.86 -10.85
CA SER A 141 -12.44 17.56 -12.10
C SER A 141 -13.15 18.91 -12.09
N GLN A 142 -12.37 19.98 -12.30
CA GLN A 142 -12.98 21.28 -12.59
C GLN A 142 -13.51 21.32 -14.04
N PRO A 143 -14.75 21.80 -14.27
CA PRO A 143 -15.29 21.96 -15.62
C PRO A 143 -14.37 22.82 -16.51
N SER A 144 -14.08 22.34 -17.70
CA SER A 144 -13.18 22.99 -18.66
C SER A 144 -13.47 22.51 -20.07
N ASP A 145 -13.31 23.40 -21.06
CA ASP A 145 -13.40 23.05 -22.49
C ASP A 145 -12.15 22.32 -23.01
N LYS A 146 -11.09 22.25 -22.19
CA LYS A 146 -9.82 21.60 -22.54
C LYS A 146 -9.83 20.15 -22.05
N THR A 147 -9.33 19.24 -22.87
CA THR A 147 -9.00 17.88 -22.42
C THR A 147 -7.86 17.96 -21.40
N LYS A 148 -8.11 17.46 -20.18
CA LYS A 148 -7.14 17.40 -19.10
C LYS A 148 -6.48 16.03 -19.04
N LYS A 149 -5.23 16.00 -18.56
CA LYS A 149 -4.55 14.73 -18.25
C LYS A 149 -5.00 14.20 -16.89
N ILE A 150 -4.93 12.90 -16.71
CA ILE A 150 -5.41 12.21 -15.51
C ILE A 150 -4.22 11.84 -14.63
N ILE A 151 -4.36 12.07 -13.33
CA ILE A 151 -3.57 11.40 -12.30
C ILE A 151 -4.48 10.33 -11.69
N TRP A 152 -4.09 9.08 -11.85
CA TRP A 152 -4.71 7.95 -11.14
C TRP A 152 -4.03 7.79 -9.79
N MET A 153 -4.83 7.61 -8.75
CA MET A 153 -4.37 7.30 -7.40
C MET A 153 -5.22 6.18 -6.81
N ASP A 154 -4.60 5.08 -6.45
CA ASP A 154 -5.24 4.03 -5.67
C ASP A 154 -4.59 3.86 -4.30
N CYS A 155 -5.44 3.44 -3.37
CA CYS A 155 -5.08 3.14 -1.99
C CYS A 155 -5.67 1.78 -1.58
N GLY A 156 -5.16 1.23 -0.49
CA GLY A 156 -5.69 0.00 0.11
C GLY A 156 -5.61 -1.22 -0.79
N ILE A 157 -4.52 -1.39 -1.56
CA ILE A 157 -4.26 -2.64 -2.29
C ILE A 157 -3.99 -3.79 -1.30
N HIS A 158 -3.22 -3.52 -0.24
CA HIS A 158 -3.04 -4.47 0.86
C HIS A 158 -3.92 -4.06 2.04
N ALA A 159 -4.66 -5.02 2.59
CA ALA A 159 -5.73 -4.77 3.54
C ALA A 159 -5.26 -4.15 4.87
N ARG A 160 -4.13 -4.61 5.43
CA ARG A 160 -3.57 -4.14 6.72
C ARG A 160 -3.01 -2.71 6.71
N GLU A 161 -2.84 -2.11 5.54
CA GLU A 161 -2.15 -0.82 5.35
C GLU A 161 -3.13 0.35 5.53
N TRP A 162 -3.77 0.46 6.69
CA TRP A 162 -4.89 1.39 6.94
C TRP A 162 -4.58 2.88 6.72
N ILE A 163 -3.31 3.28 6.83
CA ILE A 163 -2.88 4.66 6.53
C ILE A 163 -3.02 5.02 5.04
N SER A 164 -2.98 4.02 4.15
CA SER A 164 -3.15 4.25 2.71
C SER A 164 -4.58 4.73 2.37
N PRO A 165 -5.67 4.00 2.72
CA PRO A 165 -7.02 4.54 2.57
C PRO A 165 -7.26 5.87 3.29
N ALA A 166 -6.68 6.06 4.49
CA ALA A 166 -6.78 7.33 5.21
C ALA A 166 -6.17 8.49 4.40
N PHE A 167 -5.02 8.29 3.76
CA PHE A 167 -4.39 9.28 2.90
C PHE A 167 -5.25 9.61 1.66
N CYS A 168 -5.80 8.63 0.96
CA CYS A 168 -6.68 8.92 -0.19
C CYS A 168 -7.89 9.80 0.22
N GLN A 169 -8.46 9.55 1.41
CA GLN A 169 -9.56 10.35 1.94
C GLN A 169 -9.09 11.77 2.30
N TRP A 170 -7.92 11.90 2.93
CA TRP A 170 -7.29 13.19 3.22
C TRP A 170 -6.96 13.99 1.96
N PHE A 171 -6.41 13.35 0.93
CA PHE A 171 -6.10 13.98 -0.35
C PHE A 171 -7.34 14.63 -0.97
N VAL A 172 -8.45 13.88 -1.03
CA VAL A 172 -9.73 14.39 -1.54
C VAL A 172 -10.20 15.60 -0.72
N LYS A 173 -10.13 15.52 0.62
CA LYS A 173 -10.46 16.63 1.52
C LYS A 173 -9.60 17.87 1.25
N GLU A 174 -8.28 17.73 1.18
CA GLU A 174 -7.37 18.87 0.98
C GLU A 174 -7.59 19.55 -0.38
N ILE A 175 -7.83 18.78 -1.45
CA ILE A 175 -8.16 19.35 -2.76
C ILE A 175 -9.46 20.16 -2.67
N LEU A 176 -10.52 19.59 -2.10
CA LEU A 176 -11.85 20.25 -2.05
C LEU A 176 -11.89 21.47 -1.12
N GLN A 177 -11.14 21.46 -0.03
CA GLN A 177 -11.10 22.59 0.90
C GLN A 177 -10.26 23.76 0.36
N ASN A 178 -9.25 23.47 -0.45
CA ASN A 178 -8.23 24.47 -0.82
C ASN A 178 -8.23 24.87 -2.30
N TYR A 179 -8.99 24.24 -3.20
CA TYR A 179 -8.89 24.54 -4.64
C TYR A 179 -9.21 25.99 -5.06
N LYS A 180 -9.96 26.73 -4.24
CA LYS A 180 -10.27 28.15 -4.49
C LYS A 180 -9.23 29.11 -3.89
N SER A 181 -8.53 28.70 -2.83
CA SER A 181 -7.64 29.55 -2.04
C SER A 181 -6.16 29.28 -2.29
N ASP A 182 -5.78 28.03 -2.57
CA ASP A 182 -4.41 27.64 -2.88
C ASP A 182 -4.13 27.72 -4.39
N PRO A 183 -3.22 28.60 -4.85
CA PRO A 183 -2.91 28.76 -6.26
C PRO A 183 -2.31 27.50 -6.93
N LYS A 184 -1.60 26.65 -6.20
CA LYS A 184 -1.03 25.40 -6.72
C LYS A 184 -2.13 24.38 -6.97
N ILE A 185 -3.01 24.17 -5.98
CA ILE A 185 -4.15 23.23 -6.13
C ILE A 185 -5.09 23.72 -7.23
N SER A 186 -5.38 25.02 -7.28
CA SER A 186 -6.18 25.61 -8.35
C SER A 186 -5.56 25.35 -9.73
N ARG A 187 -4.25 25.57 -9.87
CA ARG A 187 -3.53 25.27 -11.11
C ARG A 187 -3.55 23.78 -11.46
N PHE A 188 -3.48 22.88 -10.48
CA PHE A 188 -3.62 21.44 -10.76
C PHE A 188 -5.00 21.13 -11.34
N LEU A 189 -6.11 21.54 -10.71
CA LEU A 189 -7.45 21.22 -11.21
C LEU A 189 -7.79 21.87 -12.57
N GLN A 190 -7.14 22.99 -12.90
CA GLN A 190 -7.26 23.62 -14.23
C GLN A 190 -6.62 22.79 -15.35
N ASN A 191 -5.62 21.96 -15.04
CA ASN A 191 -4.82 21.22 -16.05
C ASN A 191 -4.96 19.70 -15.93
N LEU A 192 -5.40 19.20 -14.78
CA LEU A 192 -5.43 17.78 -14.43
C LEU A 192 -6.80 17.38 -13.86
N ASP A 193 -7.10 16.10 -14.03
CA ASP A 193 -8.15 15.40 -13.32
C ASP A 193 -7.53 14.39 -12.36
N PHE A 194 -8.07 14.30 -11.13
CA PHE A 194 -7.65 13.29 -10.16
C PHE A 194 -8.69 12.18 -10.07
N TYR A 195 -8.29 10.95 -10.36
CA TYR A 195 -9.12 9.76 -10.26
C TYR A 195 -8.63 8.96 -9.06
N VAL A 196 -9.40 8.99 -7.97
CA VAL A 196 -9.00 8.44 -6.67
C VAL A 196 -9.84 7.23 -6.32
N LEU A 197 -9.21 6.06 -6.18
CA LEU A 197 -9.80 4.82 -5.67
C LEU A 197 -9.38 4.63 -4.20
N PRO A 198 -10.24 4.94 -3.22
CA PRO A 198 -9.83 4.97 -1.80
C PRO A 198 -9.46 3.60 -1.23
N VAL A 199 -10.11 2.54 -1.70
CA VAL A 199 -9.85 1.15 -1.28
C VAL A 199 -9.98 0.25 -2.50
N LEU A 200 -8.87 -0.32 -2.97
CA LEU A 200 -8.87 -1.30 -4.06
C LEU A 200 -9.29 -2.68 -3.54
N ASN A 201 -8.69 -3.14 -2.44
CA ASN A 201 -8.97 -4.44 -1.84
C ASN A 201 -10.06 -4.34 -0.77
N ILE A 202 -11.31 -4.16 -1.20
CA ILE A 202 -12.42 -3.91 -0.30
C ILE A 202 -12.69 -5.11 0.63
N ASP A 203 -12.71 -6.33 0.08
CA ASP A 203 -12.98 -7.55 0.86
C ASP A 203 -11.90 -7.79 1.90
N GLY A 204 -10.63 -7.66 1.51
CA GLY A 204 -9.51 -7.78 2.44
C GLY A 204 -9.56 -6.69 3.51
N TYR A 205 -9.85 -5.44 3.14
CA TYR A 205 -9.97 -4.33 4.08
C TYR A 205 -11.06 -4.62 5.12
N ILE A 206 -12.27 -5.02 4.71
CA ILE A 206 -13.34 -5.45 5.63
C ILE A 206 -12.86 -6.58 6.54
N TYR A 207 -12.21 -7.61 5.98
CA TYR A 207 -11.68 -8.72 6.76
C TYR A 207 -10.66 -8.26 7.83
N SER A 208 -9.86 -7.24 7.53
CA SER A 208 -8.92 -6.65 8.48
C SER A 208 -9.58 -5.89 9.62
N TRP A 209 -10.79 -5.40 9.43
CA TRP A 209 -11.58 -4.78 10.50
C TRP A 209 -12.33 -5.81 11.36
N GLU A 210 -12.68 -6.97 10.80
CA GLU A 210 -13.62 -7.88 11.43
C GLU A 210 -13.00 -9.17 11.98
N LYS A 211 -11.89 -9.64 11.40
CA LYS A 211 -11.36 -10.99 11.61
C LYS A 211 -9.86 -11.00 11.90
N ASP A 212 -9.06 -10.38 11.02
CA ASP A 212 -7.60 -10.42 11.11
C ASP A 212 -6.98 -9.09 10.68
N ARG A 213 -6.63 -8.27 11.67
CA ARG A 213 -6.07 -6.93 11.49
C ARG A 213 -4.82 -6.89 10.60
N LEU A 214 -4.07 -7.99 10.53
CA LEU A 214 -2.82 -8.07 9.78
C LEU A 214 -2.97 -8.79 8.43
N TRP A 215 -4.21 -9.07 8.00
CA TRP A 215 -4.51 -9.61 6.69
C TRP A 215 -4.03 -8.69 5.57
N ARG A 216 -3.40 -9.25 4.53
CA ARG A 216 -2.83 -8.49 3.41
C ARG A 216 -3.64 -8.64 2.12
N LYS A 217 -3.95 -9.87 1.75
CA LYS A 217 -4.47 -10.28 0.44
C LYS A 217 -5.93 -9.90 0.23
N ASN A 218 -6.50 -10.16 -0.96
CA ASN A 218 -7.97 -10.17 -1.11
C ASN A 218 -8.60 -11.39 -0.42
N ARG A 219 -9.85 -11.71 -0.75
CA ARG A 219 -10.62 -12.81 -0.12
C ARG A 219 -11.06 -13.90 -1.09
N SER A 220 -10.43 -13.99 -2.27
CA SER A 220 -10.77 -15.02 -3.24
C SER A 220 -10.50 -16.44 -2.73
N PRO A 221 -11.44 -17.39 -2.92
CA PRO A 221 -11.23 -18.78 -2.48
C PRO A 221 -10.34 -19.53 -3.47
N HIS A 222 -9.38 -20.30 -2.94
CA HIS A 222 -8.50 -21.17 -3.73
C HIS A 222 -8.56 -22.61 -3.20
N ILE A 223 -8.25 -23.58 -4.06
CA ILE A 223 -8.23 -25.03 -3.74
C ILE A 223 -9.53 -25.43 -3.00
N ASN A 224 -10.68 -25.17 -3.61
CA ASN A 224 -12.00 -25.44 -3.03
C ASN A 224 -12.23 -24.80 -1.63
N GLY A 225 -11.56 -23.69 -1.33
CA GLY A 225 -11.71 -22.95 -0.07
C GLY A 225 -10.79 -23.38 1.06
N THR A 226 -9.71 -24.13 0.79
CA THR A 226 -8.71 -24.46 1.84
C THR A 226 -7.74 -23.31 2.12
N CYS A 227 -7.59 -22.39 1.18
CA CYS A 227 -6.80 -21.17 1.31
C CYS A 227 -7.54 -20.00 0.65
N TYR A 228 -7.26 -18.79 1.13
CA TYR A 228 -7.95 -17.58 0.70
C TYR A 228 -6.95 -16.50 0.34
N GLY A 229 -7.30 -15.74 -0.68
CA GLY A 229 -6.65 -14.50 -1.07
C GLY A 229 -5.47 -14.69 -2.00
N THR A 230 -5.37 -13.74 -2.92
CA THR A 230 -4.23 -13.42 -3.77
C THR A 230 -3.66 -12.05 -3.37
N ASP A 231 -2.34 -11.90 -3.43
CA ASP A 231 -1.70 -10.59 -3.31
C ASP A 231 -1.97 -9.81 -4.59
N LEU A 232 -2.85 -8.81 -4.49
CA LEU A 232 -3.26 -8.00 -5.64
C LEU A 232 -2.07 -7.28 -6.28
N ASN A 233 -1.04 -6.93 -5.49
CA ASN A 233 0.19 -6.30 -5.99
C ASN A 233 1.24 -7.32 -6.46
N ARG A 234 0.83 -8.57 -6.69
CA ARG A 234 1.53 -9.62 -7.44
C ARG A 234 0.72 -10.14 -8.63
N ASN A 235 -0.47 -9.59 -8.84
CA ASN A 235 -1.45 -10.12 -9.78
C ASN A 235 -1.51 -9.34 -11.09
N PHE A 236 -0.90 -8.16 -11.22
CA PHE A 236 -0.90 -7.42 -12.48
C PHE A 236 -0.02 -8.08 -13.55
N ASN A 237 -0.25 -7.78 -14.83
CA ASN A 237 0.51 -8.37 -15.93
C ASN A 237 1.88 -7.68 -16.17
N SER A 238 2.74 -7.66 -15.15
CA SER A 238 4.11 -7.07 -15.21
C SER A 238 5.16 -8.11 -14.83
N SER A 239 5.69 -8.83 -15.82
CA SER A 239 6.57 -9.99 -15.57
C SER A 239 5.91 -11.00 -14.59
N TRP A 240 4.59 -11.16 -14.69
CA TRP A 240 3.80 -11.91 -13.71
C TRP A 240 4.39 -13.30 -13.45
N GLY A 241 4.48 -13.68 -12.18
CA GLY A 241 4.93 -15.01 -11.79
C GLY A 241 6.45 -15.23 -11.82
N SER A 242 7.27 -14.22 -12.13
CA SER A 242 8.71 -14.40 -12.39
C SER A 242 9.63 -14.27 -11.17
N VAL A 243 9.40 -13.33 -10.25
CA VAL A 243 10.30 -13.05 -9.11
C VAL A 243 9.55 -12.41 -7.95
N GLY A 244 9.95 -12.72 -6.71
CA GLY A 244 9.36 -12.10 -5.52
C GLY A 244 7.88 -12.45 -5.30
N VAL A 245 7.48 -13.66 -5.70
CA VAL A 245 6.11 -14.18 -5.68
C VAL A 245 6.08 -15.62 -5.16
N SER A 246 4.89 -16.09 -4.79
CA SER A 246 4.65 -17.50 -4.50
C SER A 246 3.51 -18.06 -5.35
N TYR A 247 3.58 -19.34 -5.68
CA TYR A 247 2.48 -20.12 -6.28
C TYR A 247 1.69 -20.92 -5.23
N ASN A 248 2.10 -20.85 -3.96
CA ASN A 248 1.35 -21.43 -2.86
C ASN A 248 0.29 -20.43 -2.38
N CYS A 249 -0.98 -20.79 -2.49
CA CYS A 249 -2.10 -19.93 -2.09
C CYS A 249 -2.13 -19.55 -0.60
N SER A 250 -1.43 -20.30 0.27
CA SER A 250 -1.30 -19.94 1.69
C SER A 250 -0.22 -18.88 1.93
N SER A 251 0.57 -18.52 0.93
CA SER A 251 1.57 -17.46 1.03
C SER A 251 0.92 -16.09 0.97
N GLU A 252 1.48 -15.13 1.72
CA GLU A 252 1.10 -13.71 1.69
C GLU A 252 1.42 -13.01 0.36
N ILE A 253 2.27 -13.60 -0.46
CA ILE A 253 2.68 -13.10 -1.79
C ILE A 253 2.22 -14.02 -2.92
N PHE A 254 1.13 -14.78 -2.69
CA PHE A 254 0.53 -15.61 -3.73
C PHE A 254 0.14 -14.75 -4.94
N CYS A 255 0.66 -15.05 -6.13
CA CYS A 255 0.46 -14.22 -7.32
C CYS A 255 -0.88 -14.44 -8.05
N GLY A 256 -1.70 -15.37 -7.58
CA GLY A 256 -2.97 -15.75 -8.21
C GLY A 256 -2.82 -16.88 -9.22
N SER A 257 -3.92 -17.25 -9.88
CA SER A 257 -3.96 -18.34 -10.87
C SER A 257 -3.48 -17.92 -12.26
N GLY A 258 -3.34 -16.62 -12.48
CA GLY A 258 -2.88 -15.98 -13.72
C GLY A 258 -2.75 -14.48 -13.53
N PRO A 259 -2.15 -13.75 -14.49
CA PRO A 259 -2.19 -12.29 -14.47
C PRO A 259 -3.66 -11.83 -14.54
N GLU A 260 -4.00 -10.88 -13.67
CA GLU A 260 -5.33 -10.28 -13.55
C GLU A 260 -6.44 -11.31 -13.30
N SER A 261 -6.09 -12.41 -12.61
CA SER A 261 -7.07 -13.42 -12.18
C SER A 261 -8.10 -12.83 -11.23
N GLU A 262 -7.69 -11.90 -10.37
CA GLU A 262 -8.54 -11.31 -9.36
C GLU A 262 -9.48 -10.26 -9.96
N PRO A 263 -10.78 -10.27 -9.60
CA PRO A 263 -11.74 -9.33 -10.18
C PRO A 263 -11.40 -7.87 -9.84
N GLU A 264 -10.79 -7.61 -8.69
CA GLU A 264 -10.37 -6.28 -8.26
C GLU A 264 -9.23 -5.75 -9.15
N THR A 265 -8.17 -6.55 -9.33
CA THR A 265 -7.04 -6.25 -10.22
C THR A 265 -7.53 -6.01 -11.64
N ARG A 266 -8.37 -6.92 -12.15
CA ARG A 266 -8.91 -6.85 -13.52
C ARG A 266 -9.77 -5.62 -13.76
N ALA A 267 -10.57 -5.20 -12.78
CA ALA A 267 -11.40 -4.00 -12.89
C ALA A 267 -10.54 -2.73 -13.06
N VAL A 268 -9.49 -2.60 -12.26
CA VAL A 268 -8.51 -1.50 -12.39
C VAL A 268 -7.76 -1.61 -13.71
N ALA A 269 -7.25 -2.79 -14.05
CA ALA A 269 -6.45 -3.01 -15.25
C ALA A 269 -7.20 -2.59 -16.52
N GLN A 270 -8.42 -3.10 -16.71
CA GLN A 270 -9.27 -2.79 -17.86
C GLN A 270 -9.65 -1.30 -17.93
N PHE A 271 -9.86 -0.64 -16.79
CA PHE A 271 -10.18 0.78 -16.78
C PHE A 271 -8.99 1.65 -17.22
N ILE A 272 -7.83 1.42 -16.61
CA ILE A 272 -6.62 2.19 -16.91
C ILE A 272 -6.17 1.95 -18.34
N GLU A 273 -6.20 0.70 -18.85
CA GLU A 273 -5.82 0.43 -20.25
C GLU A 273 -6.66 1.22 -21.26
N ARG A 274 -7.98 1.35 -21.01
CA ARG A 274 -8.88 2.16 -21.84
C ARG A 274 -8.57 3.66 -21.78
N LYS A 275 -7.94 4.13 -20.70
CA LYS A 275 -7.65 5.55 -20.43
C LYS A 275 -6.16 5.90 -20.50
N LYS A 276 -5.28 4.94 -20.78
CA LYS A 276 -3.82 5.10 -20.59
C LYS A 276 -3.20 6.27 -21.35
N ASN A 277 -3.75 6.62 -22.51
CA ASN A 277 -3.27 7.77 -23.30
C ASN A 277 -3.57 9.12 -22.61
N ASP A 278 -4.56 9.16 -21.72
CA ASP A 278 -4.96 10.33 -20.95
C ASP A 278 -4.31 10.37 -19.56
N ILE A 279 -3.85 9.22 -19.05
CA ILE A 279 -3.20 9.12 -17.74
C ILE A 279 -1.73 9.53 -17.85
N LEU A 280 -1.37 10.58 -17.12
CA LEU A 280 0.00 11.09 -17.04
C LEU A 280 0.76 10.44 -15.88
N CYS A 281 0.10 10.20 -14.76
CA CYS A 281 0.72 9.68 -13.55
C CYS A 281 -0.15 8.59 -12.90
N TYR A 282 0.49 7.51 -12.46
CA TYR A 282 -0.08 6.43 -11.68
C TYR A 282 0.56 6.42 -10.29
N LEU A 283 -0.25 6.61 -9.25
CA LEU A 283 0.18 6.61 -7.86
C LEU A 283 -0.52 5.46 -7.14
N THR A 284 0.26 4.54 -6.55
CA THR A 284 -0.28 3.51 -5.68
C THR A 284 0.28 3.70 -4.27
N ILE A 285 -0.61 3.85 -3.31
CA ILE A 285 -0.26 4.23 -1.94
C ILE A 285 -0.30 3.00 -1.04
N HIS A 286 0.78 2.79 -0.31
CA HIS A 286 1.06 1.63 0.52
C HIS A 286 1.65 2.06 1.87
N SER A 287 1.90 1.10 2.76
CA SER A 287 2.73 1.30 3.95
C SER A 287 3.35 -0.03 4.34
N TYR A 288 4.48 -0.09 5.04
CA TYR A 288 5.23 1.00 5.64
C TYR A 288 6.69 0.94 5.18
N GLY A 289 7.47 1.96 5.53
CA GLY A 289 8.92 1.96 5.35
C GLY A 289 9.49 3.27 4.83
N GLN A 290 8.63 4.26 4.57
CA GLN A 290 9.02 5.58 4.10
C GLN A 290 9.85 5.51 2.80
N TYR A 291 9.22 4.98 1.76
CA TYR A 291 9.82 4.85 0.43
C TYR A 291 9.01 5.57 -0.63
N ILE A 292 9.70 6.12 -1.64
CA ILE A 292 9.11 6.45 -2.93
C ILE A 292 9.78 5.57 -3.96
N LEU A 293 9.06 4.55 -4.41
CA LEU A 293 9.60 3.50 -5.28
C LEU A 293 9.26 3.78 -6.74
N THR A 294 10.26 3.62 -7.59
CA THR A 294 10.13 3.70 -9.05
C THR A 294 10.18 2.29 -9.68
N PRO A 295 9.72 2.13 -10.93
CA PRO A 295 9.94 0.93 -11.71
C PRO A 295 11.44 0.68 -11.96
N TYR A 296 11.91 -0.57 -12.06
CA TYR A 296 11.14 -1.82 -12.01
C TYR A 296 11.45 -2.61 -10.72
N GLY A 297 10.47 -3.38 -10.26
CA GLY A 297 10.63 -4.39 -9.23
C GLY A 297 11.18 -5.71 -9.76
N SER A 298 10.91 -6.07 -11.02
CA SER A 298 11.25 -7.40 -11.55
C SER A 298 12.67 -7.49 -12.10
N THR A 299 13.34 -6.35 -12.26
CA THR A 299 14.69 -6.27 -12.83
C THR A 299 15.42 -5.04 -12.28
N THR A 300 16.75 -5.10 -12.27
CA THR A 300 17.63 -3.96 -11.97
C THR A 300 17.90 -3.10 -13.20
N LYS A 301 17.45 -3.51 -14.39
CA LYS A 301 17.54 -2.71 -15.60
C LYS A 301 16.55 -1.53 -15.50
N PRO A 302 17.03 -0.28 -15.55
CA PRO A 302 16.16 0.88 -15.39
C PRO A 302 15.26 1.10 -16.63
N PRO A 303 14.08 1.73 -16.47
CA PRO A 303 13.28 2.22 -17.60
C PRO A 303 14.01 3.34 -18.37
N SER A 304 13.58 3.58 -19.61
CA SER A 304 14.21 4.57 -20.50
C SER A 304 14.11 6.01 -19.99
N ASN A 305 13.10 6.33 -19.17
CA ASN A 305 12.89 7.63 -18.54
C ASN A 305 13.26 7.63 -17.04
N SER A 306 14.13 6.71 -16.60
CA SER A 306 14.52 6.57 -15.18
C SER A 306 15.08 7.85 -14.55
N GLU A 307 15.86 8.64 -15.29
CA GLU A 307 16.38 9.93 -14.80
C GLU A 307 15.24 10.89 -14.43
N GLU A 308 14.20 10.97 -15.27
CA GLU A 308 13.04 11.84 -15.04
C GLU A 308 12.18 11.32 -13.87
N LEU A 309 11.96 10.00 -13.81
CA LEU A 309 11.25 9.35 -12.70
C LEU A 309 11.91 9.65 -11.36
N MET A 310 13.24 9.49 -11.28
CA MET A 310 14.04 9.74 -10.09
C MET A 310 14.01 11.21 -9.69
N HIS A 311 14.20 12.14 -10.64
CA HIS A 311 14.18 13.58 -10.36
C HIS A 311 12.86 14.05 -9.74
N VAL A 312 11.73 13.56 -10.26
CA VAL A 312 10.41 13.87 -9.71
C VAL A 312 10.23 13.26 -8.31
N ALA A 313 10.63 12.01 -8.11
CA ALA A 313 10.51 11.33 -6.82
C ALA A 313 11.41 11.95 -5.74
N GLU A 314 12.64 12.37 -6.07
CA GLU A 314 13.54 13.08 -5.16
C GLU A 314 12.98 14.46 -4.76
N LYS A 315 12.35 15.17 -5.70
CA LYS A 315 11.64 16.41 -5.37
C LYS A 315 10.45 16.19 -4.45
N ALA A 316 9.69 15.11 -4.66
CA ALA A 316 8.60 14.74 -3.76
C ALA A 316 9.12 14.40 -2.36
N ALA A 317 10.18 13.59 -2.25
CA ALA A 317 10.81 13.28 -0.96
C ALA A 317 11.35 14.53 -0.25
N ALA A 318 11.97 15.45 -0.99
CA ALA A 318 12.45 16.71 -0.41
C ALA A 318 11.32 17.62 0.08
N ALA A 319 10.21 17.70 -0.65
CA ALA A 319 9.02 18.46 -0.24
C ALA A 319 8.39 17.86 1.03
N LEU A 320 8.23 16.53 1.06
CA LEU A 320 7.76 15.78 2.21
C LEU A 320 8.63 16.03 3.45
N MET A 321 9.96 15.88 3.29
CA MET A 321 10.92 16.13 4.36
C MET A 321 10.84 17.57 4.88
N GLY A 322 10.54 18.55 4.02
CA GLY A 322 10.37 19.95 4.41
C GLY A 322 9.22 20.21 5.40
N LYS A 323 8.24 19.30 5.51
CA LYS A 323 7.08 19.47 6.41
C LYS A 323 7.40 19.14 7.86
N TYR A 324 7.93 17.93 8.12
CA TYR A 324 8.19 17.44 9.48
C TYR A 324 9.59 16.83 9.68
N GLY A 325 10.48 16.92 8.68
CA GLY A 325 11.81 16.29 8.73
C GLY A 325 11.81 14.78 8.48
N THR A 326 10.68 14.20 8.09
CA THR A 326 10.57 12.77 7.79
C THR A 326 11.31 12.44 6.50
N SER A 327 12.25 11.50 6.57
CA SER A 327 13.06 11.11 5.42
C SER A 327 12.44 9.91 4.71
N TYR A 328 12.23 10.04 3.40
CA TYR A 328 11.80 8.94 2.52
C TYR A 328 12.95 8.54 1.59
N LYS A 329 13.24 7.24 1.48
CA LYS A 329 14.26 6.74 0.53
C LYS A 329 13.64 6.60 -0.86
N VAL A 330 14.35 7.08 -1.88
CA VAL A 330 13.90 7.07 -3.28
C VAL A 330 14.74 6.08 -4.10
N GLY A 331 14.11 5.31 -4.98
CA GLY A 331 14.83 4.41 -5.88
C GLY A 331 13.98 3.34 -6.55
N SER A 332 14.59 2.61 -7.48
CA SER A 332 13.98 1.45 -8.11
C SER A 332 13.67 0.38 -7.07
N THR A 333 12.46 -0.20 -7.14
CA THR A 333 11.99 -1.18 -6.16
C THR A 333 12.95 -2.35 -5.97
N SER A 334 13.46 -2.90 -7.07
CA SER A 334 14.43 -4.01 -7.07
C SER A 334 15.78 -3.67 -6.43
N LEU A 335 16.15 -2.39 -6.34
CA LEU A 335 17.44 -1.94 -5.84
C LEU A 335 17.42 -1.49 -4.38
N ILE A 336 16.28 -0.97 -3.91
CA ILE A 336 16.23 -0.34 -2.58
C ILE A 336 15.27 -1.00 -1.59
N LEU A 337 14.46 -1.96 -2.05
CA LEU A 337 13.51 -2.69 -1.22
C LEU A 337 13.68 -4.22 -1.36
N TYR A 338 13.14 -4.82 -2.42
CA TYR A 338 13.35 -6.21 -2.82
C TYR A 338 12.77 -6.43 -4.22
N SER A 339 13.17 -7.52 -4.88
CA SER A 339 12.66 -7.85 -6.21
C SER A 339 11.20 -8.33 -6.12
N ASN A 340 10.35 -7.89 -7.06
CA ASN A 340 8.97 -8.36 -7.17
C ASN A 340 8.47 -8.29 -8.61
N SER A 341 7.50 -9.11 -8.96
CA SER A 341 6.78 -8.99 -10.22
C SER A 341 5.27 -8.96 -9.99
N GLY A 342 4.52 -8.58 -11.03
CA GLY A 342 3.08 -8.42 -10.96
C GLY A 342 2.60 -7.23 -10.15
N SER A 343 3.47 -6.24 -9.90
CA SER A 343 3.10 -5.00 -9.23
C SER A 343 2.33 -4.05 -10.16
N SER A 344 1.38 -3.31 -9.58
CA SER A 344 0.55 -2.33 -10.28
C SER A 344 1.38 -1.20 -10.88
N ARG A 345 2.36 -0.69 -10.13
CA ARG A 345 3.29 0.35 -10.56
C ARG A 345 4.06 -0.06 -11.82
N ASP A 346 4.67 -1.24 -11.81
CA ASP A 346 5.45 -1.70 -12.96
C ASP A 346 4.55 -1.93 -14.18
N TRP A 347 3.37 -2.53 -13.98
CA TRP A 347 2.41 -2.74 -15.05
C TRP A 347 1.92 -1.43 -15.67
N ALA A 348 1.57 -0.44 -14.85
CA ALA A 348 1.13 0.88 -15.32
C ALA A 348 2.21 1.54 -16.19
N HIS A 349 3.47 1.45 -15.76
CA HIS A 349 4.60 1.94 -16.55
C HIS A 349 4.79 1.16 -17.86
N MET A 350 4.71 -0.18 -17.82
CA MET A 350 4.87 -1.04 -18.99
C MET A 350 3.82 -0.79 -20.07
N ILE A 351 2.58 -0.45 -19.71
CA ILE A 351 1.52 -0.15 -20.68
C ILE A 351 1.62 1.24 -21.30
N GLY A 352 2.56 2.08 -20.83
CA GLY A 352 2.92 3.37 -21.41
C GLY A 352 2.62 4.61 -20.55
N ILE A 353 2.25 4.46 -19.28
CA ILE A 353 2.08 5.62 -18.38
C ILE A 353 3.48 6.10 -17.94
N PRO A 354 3.86 7.35 -18.23
CA PRO A 354 5.26 7.78 -18.08
C PRO A 354 5.70 7.90 -16.62
N PHE A 355 4.81 8.36 -15.73
CA PHE A 355 5.09 8.52 -14.31
C PHE A 355 4.33 7.47 -13.51
N SER A 356 5.03 6.56 -12.84
CA SER A 356 4.41 5.52 -12.04
C SER A 356 5.20 5.33 -10.75
N TYR A 357 4.54 5.49 -9.60
CA TYR A 357 5.20 5.47 -8.29
C TYR A 357 4.42 4.64 -7.28
N THR A 358 5.16 4.00 -6.39
CA THR A 358 4.62 3.47 -5.14
C THR A 358 5.10 4.32 -3.98
N PHE A 359 4.20 4.80 -3.14
CA PHE A 359 4.53 5.42 -1.87
C PHE A 359 4.36 4.41 -0.75
N GLU A 360 5.42 4.08 -0.02
CA GLU A 360 5.33 3.35 1.24
C GLU A 360 5.34 4.38 2.36
N LEU A 361 4.20 4.64 2.98
CA LEU A 361 4.04 5.69 3.98
C LEU A 361 4.72 5.33 5.32
N ARG A 362 4.46 6.16 6.35
CA ARG A 362 4.98 5.93 7.71
C ARG A 362 4.57 4.57 8.28
N ASP A 363 5.32 4.02 9.24
CA ASP A 363 6.61 4.51 9.77
C ASP A 363 7.78 3.62 9.29
N ASN A 364 8.90 3.62 10.01
CA ASN A 364 10.04 2.73 9.73
C ASN A 364 10.03 1.44 10.55
N GLY A 365 8.86 0.99 11.03
CA GLY A 365 8.65 -0.25 11.76
C GLY A 365 8.43 -0.10 13.27
N THR A 366 8.33 1.13 13.81
CA THR A 366 8.02 1.32 15.24
C THR A 366 6.61 0.83 15.55
N HIS A 367 5.68 1.12 14.66
CA HIS A 367 4.30 0.61 14.69
C HIS A 367 3.99 -0.21 13.43
N GLY A 368 4.73 -0.02 12.34
CA GLY A 368 4.50 -0.74 11.09
C GLY A 368 3.07 -0.57 10.60
N PHE A 369 2.34 -1.68 10.43
CA PHE A 369 0.96 -1.67 9.90
C PHE A 369 -0.11 -1.20 10.90
N VAL A 370 0.23 -1.03 12.17
CA VAL A 370 -0.68 -0.58 13.25
C VAL A 370 -0.31 0.84 13.72
N LEU A 371 -0.07 1.72 12.75
CA LEU A 371 0.28 3.13 12.95
C LEU A 371 -0.82 3.88 13.75
N PRO A 372 -0.49 4.52 14.89
CA PRO A 372 -1.45 5.22 15.74
C PRO A 372 -2.23 6.36 15.03
N VAL A 373 -3.44 6.64 15.51
CA VAL A 373 -4.35 7.63 14.89
C VAL A 373 -3.81 9.07 14.93
N ASP A 374 -3.00 9.41 15.94
CA ASP A 374 -2.34 10.72 16.05
C ASP A 374 -1.22 10.92 15.02
N GLN A 375 -0.76 9.85 14.36
CA GLN A 375 0.17 9.91 13.24
C GLN A 375 -0.52 10.06 11.88
N ILE A 376 -1.86 9.93 11.78
CA ILE A 376 -2.58 10.05 10.51
C ILE A 376 -2.38 11.43 9.89
N GLN A 377 -2.64 12.50 10.67
CA GLN A 377 -2.52 13.87 10.17
C GLN A 377 -1.08 14.22 9.75
N PRO A 378 -0.03 14.00 10.58
CA PRO A 378 1.34 14.24 10.15
C PRO A 378 1.73 13.46 8.89
N THR A 379 1.30 12.19 8.78
CA THR A 379 1.59 11.37 7.58
C THR A 379 0.88 11.93 6.35
N CYS A 380 -0.38 12.33 6.47
CA CYS A 380 -1.11 12.84 5.32
C CYS A 380 -0.64 14.24 4.90
N GLU A 381 -0.33 15.11 5.85
CA GLU A 381 0.14 16.48 5.59
C GLU A 381 1.53 16.56 4.94
N GLU A 382 2.41 15.59 5.19
CA GLU A 382 3.71 15.52 4.51
C GLU A 382 3.63 14.84 3.14
N THR A 383 2.66 13.93 2.96
CA THR A 383 2.47 13.19 1.70
C THR A 383 1.72 14.02 0.65
N MET A 384 0.86 14.95 1.07
CA MET A 384 0.10 15.89 0.21
C MET A 384 1.01 16.90 -0.51
#